data_AF-A0A843FW91-F1
#
_entry.id   AF-A0A843FW91-F1
#
_cell.length_a   1.000
_cell.length_b   1.000
_cell.length_c   1.000
_cell.angle_alpha   90.00
_cell.angle_beta   90.00
_cell.angle_gamma   90.00
#
_symmetry.space_group_name_H-M   'P 1'
#
loop_
_entity.id
_entity.type
_entity.pdbx_description
1 polymer ?
#
loop_
_entity_poly.entity_id
_entity_poly.type
_entity_poly.pdbx_seq_one_letter_code
_entity_poly.pdbx_strand_id
1 'polypeptide(L)'
;DVAASDVISKENLAINGMIVKELAKELNTVVIASGPIDIISDGEVTFGLENGDEMMPLITGSGCMLTTIMGSYVGANDPLIGGITACALMAVAGENAADYVRKNDLGTGSFRTLLIDNLYKLTAEELVERANLFEINI
;
A
#
# COMPACT_ATOMS: atom_id res chain seq x y z
N ASP A 1 11.36 7.32 11.19
CA ASP A 1 12.04 6.73 12.36
C ASP A 1 11.37 5.40 12.62
N VAL A 2 11.79 4.39 11.88
CA VAL A 2 11.30 3.00 11.96
C VAL A 2 12.58 2.20 12.15
N ALA A 3 12.67 1.38 13.20
CA ALA A 3 13.87 0.57 13.38
C ALA A 3 13.97 -0.42 12.21
N ALA A 4 15.19 -0.76 11.79
CA ALA A 4 15.37 -1.71 10.69
C ALA A 4 14.72 -3.09 10.98
N SER A 5 14.56 -3.44 12.26
CA SER A 5 13.84 -4.64 12.72
C SER A 5 12.33 -4.58 12.51
N ASP A 6 11.76 -3.37 12.42
CA ASP A 6 10.32 -3.14 12.36
C ASP A 6 9.83 -3.09 10.90
N VAL A 7 10.77 -3.14 9.95
CA VAL A 7 10.46 -3.22 8.52
C VAL A 7 9.84 -4.58 8.23
N ILE A 8 8.62 -4.58 7.70
CA ILE A 8 7.91 -5.80 7.34
C ILE A 8 8.67 -6.51 6.20
N SER A 9 9.04 -7.77 6.45
CA SER A 9 9.72 -8.67 5.52
C SER A 9 8.97 -10.01 5.45
N LYS A 10 9.32 -10.86 4.49
CA LYS A 10 8.74 -12.22 4.40
C LYS A 10 9.03 -13.08 5.64
N GLU A 11 10.10 -12.80 6.38
CA GLU A 11 10.46 -13.57 7.58
C GLU A 11 9.59 -13.21 8.79
N ASN A 12 9.16 -11.95 8.90
CA ASN A 12 8.37 -11.46 10.03
C ASN A 12 6.89 -11.22 9.68
N LEU A 13 6.48 -11.53 8.45
CA LEU A 13 5.14 -11.26 7.93
C LEU A 13 4.02 -11.90 8.76
N ALA A 14 4.18 -13.16 9.17
CA ALA A 14 3.16 -13.85 9.97
C ALA A 14 2.96 -13.21 11.35
N ILE A 15 4.06 -12.80 12.00
CA ILE A 15 4.02 -12.18 13.33
C ILE A 15 3.39 -10.78 13.25
N ASN A 16 3.83 -9.97 12.29
CA ASN A 16 3.24 -8.65 12.05
C ASN A 16 1.77 -8.76 11.62
N GLY A 17 1.44 -9.78 10.80
CA GLY A 17 0.07 -10.11 10.44
C GLY A 17 -0.81 -10.38 11.66
N MET A 18 -0.33 -11.19 12.61
CA MET A 18 -1.07 -11.47 13.85
C MET A 18 -1.28 -10.21 14.69
N ILE A 19 -0.27 -9.34 14.78
CA ILE A 19 -0.39 -8.06 15.50
C ILE A 19 -1.47 -7.18 14.86
N VAL A 20 -1.45 -7.04 13.53
CA VAL A 20 -2.43 -6.23 12.80
C VAL A 20 -3.83 -6.82 12.90
N LYS A 21 -3.96 -8.16 12.84
CA LYS A 21 -5.22 -8.89 12.99
C LYS A 21 -5.84 -8.70 14.37
N GLU A 22 -5.07 -8.92 15.43
CA GLU A 22 -5.55 -8.73 16.80
C GLU A 22 -5.93 -7.27 17.06
N LEU A 23 -5.12 -6.30 16.58
CA LEU A 23 -5.45 -4.89 16.71
C LEU A 23 -6.75 -4.52 15.98
N ALA A 24 -6.95 -5.03 14.76
CA ALA A 24 -8.18 -4.82 14.00
C ALA A 24 -9.42 -5.37 14.73
N LYS A 25 -9.28 -6.56 15.32
CA LYS A 25 -10.31 -7.21 16.11
C LYS A 25 -10.63 -6.46 17.40
N GLU A 26 -9.62 -6.03 18.16
CA GLU A 26 -9.78 -5.27 19.41
C GLU A 26 -10.47 -3.92 19.17
N LEU A 27 -10.12 -3.25 18.07
CA LEU A 27 -10.68 -1.95 17.72
C LEU A 27 -11.97 -2.05 16.90
N ASN A 28 -12.36 -3.25 16.47
CA ASN A 28 -13.50 -3.51 15.60
C ASN A 28 -13.48 -2.59 14.35
N THR A 29 -12.34 -2.58 13.66
CA THR A 29 -12.10 -1.74 12.48
C THR A 29 -11.09 -2.41 11.54
N VAL A 30 -11.03 -1.93 10.30
CA VAL A 30 -9.93 -2.28 9.39
C VAL A 30 -8.67 -1.55 9.83
N VAL A 31 -7.56 -2.28 9.91
CA VAL A 31 -6.22 -1.77 10.21
C VAL A 31 -5.31 -2.06 9.03
N ILE A 32 -4.51 -1.05 8.67
CA ILE A 32 -3.51 -1.12 7.60
C ILE A 32 -2.17 -0.70 8.19
N ALA A 33 -1.19 -1.59 8.08
CA ALA A 33 0.21 -1.31 8.39
C ALA A 33 0.99 -1.26 7.08
N SER A 34 1.38 -0.05 6.66
CA SER A 34 2.10 0.12 5.40
C SER A 34 3.61 -0.09 5.55
N GLY A 35 4.24 -0.61 4.51
CA GLY A 35 5.67 -0.95 4.50
C GLY A 35 6.11 -1.48 3.13
N PRO A 36 7.24 -2.20 3.04
CA PRO A 36 7.60 -2.91 1.82
C PRO A 36 6.57 -3.98 1.43
N ILE A 37 5.87 -4.52 2.42
CA ILE A 37 4.64 -5.31 2.25
C ILE A 37 3.61 -4.63 3.13
N ASP A 38 2.53 -4.13 2.53
CA ASP A 38 1.40 -3.59 3.29
C ASP A 38 0.61 -4.78 3.87
N ILE A 39 0.25 -4.69 5.15
CA ILE A 39 -0.62 -5.67 5.82
C ILE A 39 -1.97 -5.01 6.08
N ILE A 40 -3.05 -5.64 5.63
CA ILE A 40 -4.43 -5.16 5.77
C ILE A 40 -5.28 -6.23 6.47
N SER A 41 -5.99 -5.88 7.54
CA SER A 41 -6.85 -6.82 8.26
C SER A 41 -8.13 -6.15 8.77
N ASP A 42 -9.24 -6.87 8.74
CA ASP A 42 -10.50 -6.51 9.42
C ASP A 42 -10.67 -7.19 10.79
N GLY A 43 -9.79 -8.13 11.11
CA GLY A 43 -9.78 -8.90 12.36
C GLY A 43 -10.16 -10.37 12.17
N GLU A 44 -10.77 -10.71 11.04
CA GLU A 44 -11.13 -12.07 10.65
C GLU A 44 -10.18 -12.59 9.57
N VAL A 45 -9.99 -11.81 8.51
CA VAL A 45 -9.08 -12.10 7.39
C VAL A 45 -7.95 -11.08 7.33
N THR A 46 -6.80 -11.52 6.85
CA THR A 46 -5.60 -10.69 6.75
C THR A 46 -4.93 -10.86 5.40
N PHE A 47 -4.62 -9.76 4.73
CA PHE A 47 -3.99 -9.72 3.43
C PHE A 47 -2.62 -9.05 3.50
N GLY A 48 -1.70 -9.54 2.67
CA GLY A 48 -0.46 -8.87 2.31
C GLY A 48 -0.55 -8.31 0.90
N LEU A 49 -0.03 -7.12 0.69
CA LEU A 49 0.15 -6.50 -0.62
C LEU A 49 1.64 -6.20 -0.82
N GLU A 50 2.26 -6.92 -1.75
CA GLU A 50 3.69 -6.76 -2.07
C GLU A 50 3.82 -5.98 -3.39
N ASN A 51 3.57 -4.68 -3.29
CA ASN A 51 3.77 -3.69 -4.34
C ASN A 51 4.36 -2.41 -3.74
N GLY A 52 4.81 -1.50 -4.60
CA GLY A 52 5.29 -0.16 -4.24
C GLY A 52 6.76 0.02 -4.56
N ASP A 53 7.32 1.16 -4.12
CA ASP A 53 8.71 1.49 -4.45
C ASP A 53 9.41 2.26 -3.32
N GLU A 54 10.72 2.02 -3.17
CA GLU A 54 11.60 2.70 -2.22
C GLU A 54 11.69 4.23 -2.41
N MET A 55 11.26 4.76 -3.57
CA MET A 55 11.14 6.20 -3.81
C MET A 55 9.94 6.84 -3.10
N MET A 56 8.91 6.07 -2.73
CA MET A 56 7.71 6.56 -2.05
C MET A 56 7.99 7.29 -0.72
N PRO A 57 8.84 6.78 0.20
CA PRO A 57 9.19 7.49 1.43
C PRO A 57 10.12 8.70 1.20
N LEU A 58 10.69 8.87 0.00
CA LEU A 58 11.62 9.97 -0.30
C LEU A 58 10.93 11.29 -0.68
N ILE A 59 9.60 11.27 -0.79
CA ILE A 59 8.78 12.46 -1.02
C ILE A 59 7.89 12.75 0.19
N THR A 60 7.68 14.04 0.47
CA THR A 60 6.72 14.43 1.50
C THR A 60 5.28 14.17 1.04
N GLY A 61 4.47 13.64 1.95
CA GLY A 61 3.02 13.50 1.76
C GLY A 61 2.56 12.24 1.03
N SER A 62 3.42 11.28 0.68
CA SER A 62 2.99 10.00 0.08
C SER A 62 2.00 9.25 0.96
N GLY A 63 2.28 9.13 2.26
CA GLY A 63 1.33 8.55 3.22
C GLY A 63 0.02 9.32 3.33
N CYS A 64 0.07 10.66 3.36
CA CYS A 64 -1.14 11.48 3.43
C CYS A 64 -2.00 11.37 2.16
N MET A 65 -1.36 11.21 0.99
CA MET A 65 -2.05 10.91 -0.26
C MET A 65 -2.78 9.58 -0.16
N LEU A 66 -2.12 8.52 0.32
CA LEU A 66 -2.76 7.22 0.56
C LEU A 66 -3.98 7.33 1.47
N THR A 67 -3.89 8.02 2.62
CA THR A 67 -5.03 8.21 3.52
C THR A 67 -6.20 8.93 2.85
N THR A 68 -5.93 9.92 1.99
CA THR A 68 -6.97 10.65 1.26
C THR A 68 -7.66 9.77 0.21
N ILE A 69 -6.88 9.00 -0.55
CA ILE A 69 -7.39 8.02 -1.52
C ILE A 69 -8.24 6.98 -0.80
N MET A 70 -7.74 6.46 0.31
CA MET A 70 -8.44 5.46 1.14
C MET A 70 -9.80 5.96 1.62
N GLY A 71 -9.90 7.20 2.09
CA GLY A 71 -11.19 7.77 2.47
C GLY A 71 -12.22 7.79 1.32
N SER A 72 -11.76 7.97 0.08
CA SER A 72 -12.63 7.95 -1.10
C SER A 72 -13.13 6.53 -1.42
N TYR A 73 -12.25 5.53 -1.35
CA TYR A 73 -12.59 4.14 -1.62
C TYR A 73 -13.46 3.52 -0.52
N VAL A 74 -13.12 3.75 0.75
CA VAL A 74 -13.91 3.30 1.91
C VAL A 74 -15.28 3.98 1.93
N GLY A 75 -15.39 5.25 1.53
CA GLY A 75 -16.68 5.93 1.44
C GLY A 75 -17.63 5.35 0.39
N ALA A 76 -17.10 4.64 -0.60
CA ALA A 76 -17.86 4.07 -1.71
C ALA A 76 -18.02 2.54 -1.65
N ASN A 77 -17.32 1.84 -0.74
CA ASN A 77 -17.25 0.38 -0.68
C ASN A 77 -17.21 -0.14 0.75
N ASP A 78 -17.21 -1.46 0.91
CA ASP A 78 -16.84 -2.09 2.18
C ASP A 78 -15.43 -1.62 2.64
N PRO A 79 -15.22 -1.32 3.94
CA PRO A 79 -13.94 -0.76 4.41
C PRO A 79 -12.71 -1.62 4.09
N LEU A 80 -12.82 -2.95 4.13
CA LEU A 80 -11.69 -3.83 3.85
C LEU A 80 -11.33 -3.76 2.36
N ILE A 81 -12.35 -3.90 1.50
CA ILE A 81 -12.18 -3.83 0.04
C ILE A 81 -11.67 -2.44 -0.37
N GLY A 82 -12.23 -1.39 0.22
CA GLY A 82 -11.81 -0.01 -0.04
C GLY A 82 -10.36 0.25 0.39
N GLY A 83 -9.97 -0.25 1.57
CA GLY A 83 -8.59 -0.18 2.06
C GLY A 83 -7.60 -0.89 1.14
N ILE A 84 -7.88 -2.14 0.78
CA ILE A 84 -7.06 -2.94 -0.14
C ILE A 84 -6.91 -2.23 -1.48
N THR A 85 -8.01 -1.74 -2.06
CA THR A 85 -7.99 -1.10 -3.38
C THR A 85 -7.18 0.20 -3.36
N ALA A 86 -7.30 0.99 -2.30
CA ALA A 86 -6.53 2.22 -2.15
C ALA A 86 -5.02 1.96 -2.01
N CYS A 87 -4.63 0.97 -1.22
CA CYS A 87 -3.23 0.54 -1.10
C CYS A 87 -2.68 0.06 -2.45
N ALA A 88 -3.42 -0.82 -3.14
CA ALA A 88 -3.01 -1.35 -4.44
C ALA A 88 -2.85 -0.24 -5.48
N LEU A 89 -3.82 0.68 -5.59
CA LEU A 89 -3.75 1.83 -6.49
C LEU A 89 -2.50 2.68 -6.23
N MET A 90 -2.25 3.02 -4.97
CA MET A 90 -1.10 3.84 -4.58
C MET A 90 0.24 3.14 -4.88
N ALA A 91 0.34 1.85 -4.56
CA ALA A 91 1.55 1.06 -4.71
C ALA A 91 1.88 0.83 -6.20
N VAL A 92 0.91 0.39 -7.00
CA VAL A 92 1.06 0.12 -8.45
C VAL A 92 1.38 1.41 -9.22
N ALA A 93 0.75 2.54 -8.86
CA ALA A 93 1.09 3.84 -9.42
C ALA A 93 2.51 4.31 -9.04
N GLY A 94 2.95 4.00 -7.80
CA GLY A 94 4.30 4.25 -7.31
C GLY A 94 5.36 3.49 -8.11
N GLU A 95 5.14 2.19 -8.34
CA GLU A 95 6.04 1.37 -9.18
C GLU A 95 6.16 1.94 -10.60
N ASN A 96 5.05 2.26 -11.25
CA ASN A 96 5.07 2.85 -12.60
C ASN A 96 5.86 4.16 -12.66
N ALA A 97 5.67 5.01 -11.65
CA ALA A 97 6.38 6.27 -11.55
C ALA A 97 7.88 6.05 -11.35
N ALA A 98 8.25 5.13 -10.46
CA ALA A 98 9.64 4.83 -10.15
C ALA A 98 10.37 4.19 -11.35
N ASP A 99 9.73 3.27 -12.07
CA ASP A 99 10.28 2.67 -13.28
C ASP A 99 10.58 3.71 -14.35
N TYR A 100 9.66 4.66 -14.55
CA TYR A 100 9.88 5.77 -15.47
C TYR A 100 11.03 6.67 -15.01
N VAL A 101 11.10 6.98 -13.72
CA VAL A 101 12.16 7.80 -13.13
C VAL A 101 13.53 7.14 -13.33
N ARG A 102 13.67 5.86 -13.00
CA ARG A 102 14.93 5.11 -13.17
C ARG A 102 15.32 5.01 -14.64
N LYS A 103 14.37 4.71 -15.54
CA LYS A 103 14.62 4.59 -16.98
C LYS A 103 15.14 5.89 -17.62
N ASN A 104 14.77 7.04 -17.06
CA ASN A 104 15.10 8.36 -17.59
C ASN A 104 16.08 9.16 -16.71
N ASP A 105 16.69 8.53 -15.70
CA ASP A 105 17.64 9.16 -14.77
C ASP A 105 17.10 10.45 -14.12
N LEU A 106 15.86 10.40 -13.62
CA LEU A 106 15.18 11.54 -13.02
C LEU A 106 15.29 11.53 -11.48
N GLY A 107 14.95 12.67 -10.85
CA GLY A 107 14.94 12.83 -9.39
C GLY A 107 13.56 12.63 -8.74
N THR A 108 13.53 12.68 -7.41
CA THR A 108 12.32 12.47 -6.58
C THR A 108 11.23 13.53 -6.78
N GLY A 109 11.61 14.74 -7.25
CA GLY A 109 10.64 15.74 -7.68
C GLY A 109 9.81 15.27 -8.89
N SER A 110 10.45 14.62 -9.87
CA SER A 110 9.77 14.01 -11.01
C SER A 110 8.97 12.79 -10.57
N PHE A 111 9.50 11.97 -9.64
CA PHE A 111 8.75 10.85 -9.05
C PHE A 111 7.40 11.31 -8.48
N ARG A 112 7.38 12.38 -7.67
CA ARG A 112 6.13 12.92 -7.10
C ARG A 112 5.12 13.30 -8.20
N THR A 113 5.57 13.98 -9.24
CA THR A 113 4.71 14.37 -10.36
C THR A 113 4.19 13.14 -11.10
N LEU A 114 5.06 12.19 -11.40
CA LEU A 114 4.71 10.96 -12.12
C LEU A 114 3.82 10.04 -11.30
N LEU A 115 3.95 10.01 -9.97
CA LEU A 115 3.04 9.28 -9.09
C LEU A 115 1.61 9.82 -9.23
N ILE A 116 1.44 11.14 -9.21
CA ILE A 116 0.13 11.78 -9.39
C ILE A 116 -0.42 11.51 -10.81
N ASP A 117 0.42 11.59 -11.84
CA ASP A 117 0.02 11.26 -13.20
C ASP A 117 -0.40 9.80 -13.35
N ASN A 118 0.29 8.87 -12.69
CA ASN A 118 -0.06 7.45 -12.71
C ASN A 118 -1.33 7.17 -11.92
N LEU A 119 -1.56 7.82 -10.78
CA LEU A 119 -2.83 7.74 -10.05
C LEU A 119 -4.03 8.17 -10.91
N TYR A 120 -3.85 9.16 -11.80
CA TYR A 120 -4.89 9.59 -12.73
C TYR A 120 -5.08 8.62 -13.91
N LYS A 121 -4.01 7.99 -14.39
CA LYS A 121 -4.02 7.15 -15.61
C LYS A 121 -4.30 5.68 -15.36
N LEU A 122 -4.02 5.17 -14.17
CA LEU A 122 -4.12 3.74 -13.86
C LEU A 122 -5.55 3.25 -14.10
N THR A 123 -5.70 2.19 -14.89
CA THR A 123 -7.01 1.61 -15.16
C THR A 123 -7.31 0.45 -14.20
N ALA A 124 -8.58 0.07 -14.11
CA ALA A 124 -8.97 -1.07 -13.29
C ALA A 124 -8.34 -2.38 -13.79
N GLU A 125 -8.21 -2.54 -15.10
CA GLU A 125 -7.59 -3.72 -15.72
C GLU A 125 -6.11 -3.81 -15.35
N GLU A 126 -5.36 -2.71 -15.47
CA GLU A 126 -3.96 -2.68 -15.09
C GLU A 126 -3.77 -2.93 -13.59
N LEU A 127 -4.64 -2.37 -12.75
CA LEU A 127 -4.61 -2.59 -11.31
C LEU A 127 -4.79 -4.07 -10.96
N VAL A 128 -5.77 -4.74 -11.58
CA VAL A 128 -6.02 -6.18 -11.37
C VAL A 128 -4.87 -7.04 -11.87
N GLU A 129 -4.24 -6.67 -12.99
CA GLU A 129 -3.11 -7.41 -13.54
C GLU A 129 -1.85 -7.30 -12.66
N ARG A 130 -1.62 -6.13 -12.04
CA ARG A 130 -0.37 -5.81 -11.36
C ARG A 130 -0.40 -5.94 -9.84
N ALA A 131 -1.58 -5.89 -9.21
CA ALA A 131 -1.69 -6.01 -7.77
C ALA A 131 -1.27 -7.41 -7.30
N ASN A 132 -0.20 -7.47 -6.51
CA ASN A 132 0.31 -8.68 -5.87
C ASN A 132 -0.31 -8.80 -4.47
N LEU A 133 -1.60 -9.11 -4.43
CA LEU A 133 -2.38 -9.32 -3.22
C LEU A 133 -2.46 -10.81 -2.89
N PHE A 134 -2.23 -11.16 -1.63
CA PHE A 134 -2.33 -12.54 -1.15
C PHE A 134 -2.85 -12.60 0.28
N GLU A 135 -3.55 -13.67 0.62
CA GLU A 135 -4.03 -13.92 1.98
C GLU A 135 -2.89 -14.46 2.86
N ILE A 136 -2.77 -13.91 4.07
CA ILE A 136 -1.82 -14.38 5.09
C ILE A 136 -2.57 -15.38 5.96
N ASN A 137 -2.20 -16.66 5.87
CA ASN A 137 -2.85 -17.74 6.63
C ASN A 137 -2.37 -17.75 8.09
N ILE A 138 -3.04 -16.99 8.97
CA ILE A 138 -2.72 -16.81 10.41
C ILE A 138 -3.96 -16.75 11.32
#